data_AF-A0A9X2ZES0-F1
#
_entry.id   AF-A0A9X2ZES0-F1
#
_cell.length_a   1.000
_cell.length_b   1.000
_cell.length_c   1.000
_cell.angle_alpha   90.00
_cell.angle_beta   90.00
_cell.angle_gamma   90.00
#
_symmetry.space_group_name_H-M   'P 1'
#
loop_
_entity.id
_entity.type
_entity.pdbx_description
1 polymer ?
#
loop_
_entity_poly.entity_id
_entity_poly.type
_entity_poly.pdbx_seq_one_letter_code
_entity_poly.pdbx_strand_id
1 'polypeptide(L)' 'MSIVLFLQQVDVAEKIKTAPDSSYQLGVLIGSFIPFIVLVGIAYWMYNRAKKRDKNGF' A
#
# COMPACT_ATOMS: atom_id res chain seq x y z
N MET A 1 17.29 -3.81 13.81
CA MET A 1 16.65 -2.53 13.46
C MET A 1 16.38 -2.58 11.95
N SER A 2 15.26 -3.18 11.52
CA SER A 2 15.06 -3.58 10.10
C SER A 2 13.76 -3.05 9.48
N ILE A 3 13.05 -2.16 10.17
CA ILE A 3 11.80 -1.54 9.68
C ILE A 3 12.07 -0.67 8.43
N VAL A 4 13.32 -0.23 8.24
CA VAL A 4 13.78 0.56 7.09
C VAL A 4 13.85 -0.27 5.79
N LEU A 5 13.91 -1.60 5.85
CA LEU A 5 13.92 -2.45 4.65
C LEU A 5 12.59 -2.39 3.87
N PHE A 6 11.48 -2.04 4.53
CA PHE A 6 10.19 -1.80 3.84
C PHE A 6 10.13 -0.44 3.13
N LEU A 7 11.03 0.48 3.49
CA LEU A 7 11.25 1.78 2.84
C LEU A 7 12.46 1.74 1.91
N GLN A 8 12.91 0.55 1.50
CA GLN A 8 13.96 0.42 0.49
C GLN A 8 13.54 1.28 -0.71
N GLN A 9 14.38 2.25 -1.08
CA GLN A 9 14.08 3.25 -2.11
C GLN A 9 13.80 2.51 -3.43
N VAL A 10 12.53 2.22 -3.69
CA VAL A 10 12.11 1.67 -4.96
C VAL A 10 11.98 2.86 -5.88
N ASP A 11 13.02 3.15 -6.66
CA ASP A 11 12.89 4.14 -7.72
C ASP A 11 11.95 3.57 -8.79
N VAL A 12 10.67 3.87 -8.63
CA VAL A 12 9.59 3.45 -9.53
C VAL A 12 9.88 3.99 -10.94
N ALA A 13 10.46 5.19 -11.04
CA ALA A 13 10.80 5.78 -12.34
C ALA A 13 11.94 5.03 -13.02
N GLU A 14 12.95 4.59 -12.27
CA GLU A 14 14.02 3.72 -12.79
C GLU A 14 13.47 2.37 -13.24
N LYS A 15 12.63 1.72 -12.43
CA LYS A 15 12.00 0.42 -12.78
C LYS A 15 11.08 0.51 -14.00
N ILE A 16 10.42 1.64 -14.19
CA ILE A 16 9.60 1.90 -15.38
C ILE A 16 10.50 2.10 -16.61
N LYS A 17 11.62 2.83 -16.49
CA LYS A 17 12.57 3.06 -17.59
C LYS A 17 13.28 1.78 -18.04
N THR A 18 13.57 0.87 -17.12
CA THR A 18 14.22 -0.42 -17.41
C THR A 18 13.22 -1.55 -17.65
N ALA A 19 11.93 -1.25 -17.79
CA ALA A 19 10.91 -2.25 -17.97
C ALA A 19 11.09 -2.98 -19.32
N PRO A 20 11.14 -4.32 -19.34
CA PRO A 20 11.33 -5.10 -20.57
C PRO A 20 10.11 -5.05 -21.49
N ASP A 21 8.93 -4.80 -20.94
CA ASP A 21 7.67 -4.69 -21.67
C ASP A 21 6.67 -3.78 -20.94
N SER A 22 5.57 -3.45 -21.63
CA SER A 22 4.50 -2.61 -21.10
C SER A 22 3.72 -3.25 -19.95
N SER A 23 3.66 -4.57 -19.89
CA SER A 23 2.97 -5.32 -18.84
C SER A 23 3.71 -5.22 -17.50
N TYR A 24 5.04 -5.28 -17.53
CA TYR A 24 5.90 -5.08 -16.37
C TYR A 24 5.81 -3.65 -15.85
N GLN A 25 5.81 -2.66 -16.76
CA GLN A 25 5.62 -1.25 -16.41
C GLN A 25 4.28 -1.02 -15.69
N LEU A 26 3.20 -1.61 -16.20
CA LEU A 26 1.88 -1.58 -15.55
C LEU A 26 1.91 -2.26 -14.17
N GLY A 27 2.56 -3.41 -14.06
CA GLY A 27 2.74 -4.11 -12.79
C GLY A 27 3.48 -3.28 -11.74
N VAL A 28 4.57 -2.59 -12.14
CA VAL A 28 5.33 -1.68 -11.28
C VAL A 28 4.49 -0.47 -10.87
N LEU A 29 3.75 0.12 -11.81
CA LEU A 29 2.88 1.26 -11.53
C LEU A 29 1.77 0.90 -10.54
N ILE A 30 1.03 -0.19 -10.78
CA ILE A 30 -0.05 -0.65 -9.89
C ILE A 30 0.53 -1.08 -8.54
N GLY A 31 1.66 -1.79 -8.54
CA GLY A 31 2.37 -2.23 -7.35
C GLY A 31 2.78 -1.07 -6.43
N SER A 32 3.11 0.09 -7.00
CA SER A 32 3.47 1.29 -6.23
C SER A 32 2.33 1.84 -5.36
N PHE A 33 1.07 1.52 -5.69
CA PHE A 33 -0.11 1.94 -4.93
C PHE A 33 -0.49 0.97 -3.80
N ILE A 34 0.08 -0.24 -3.77
CA ILE A 34 -0.22 -1.26 -2.74
C ILE A 34 -0.08 -0.71 -1.31
N PRO A 35 0.99 0.04 -0.94
CA PRO A 35 1.10 0.61 0.41
C PRO A 35 -0.09 1.49 0.81
N PHE A 36 -0.63 2.27 -0.14
CA PHE A 36 -1.79 3.13 0.09
C PHE A 36 -3.07 2.30 0.27
N ILE A 37 -3.25 1.25 -0.54
CA ILE A 37 -4.40 0.34 -0.42
C ILE A 37 -4.38 -0.35 0.96
N VAL A 38 -3.20 -0.76 1.44
CA VAL A 38 -3.03 -1.34 2.78
C VAL A 38 -3.46 -0.33 3.86
N LEU A 39 -3.03 0.93 3.76
CA LEU A 39 -3.44 1.98 4.70
C LEU A 39 -4.96 2.22 4.68
N VAL A 40 -5.59 2.23 3.50
CA VAL A 40 -7.05 2.34 3.36
C VAL A 40 -7.75 1.14 4.00
N GLY A 41 -7.23 -0.07 3.81
CA GLY A 41 -7.75 -1.28 4.44
C GLY A 41 -7.67 -1.21 5.97
N ILE A 42 -6.54 -0.74 6.52
CA ILE A 42 -6.37 -0.51 7.96
C ILE A 42 -7.36 0.55 8.47
N ALA A 43 -7.49 1.67 7.76
CA ALA A 43 -8.43 2.73 8.12
C ALA A 43 -9.87 2.23 8.12
N TYR A 44 -10.26 1.44 7.12
CA TYR A 44 -11.59 0.81 7.06
C TYR A 44 -11.82 -0.16 8.21
N TRP A 45 -10.82 -0.98 8.54
CA TRP A 45 -10.88 -1.90 9.68
C TRP A 45 -11.02 -1.13 11.01
N MET A 46 -10.24 -0.08 11.19
CA MET A 46 -10.32 0.81 12.36
C MET A 46 -11.70 1.48 12.46
N TYR A 47 -12.22 2.03 11.36
CA TYR A 47 -13.55 2.62 11.30
C TYR A 47 -14.64 1.60 11.69
N ASN A 48 -14.59 0.40 11.12
CA ASN A 48 -15.59 -0.63 11.40
C ASN A 48 -15.50 -1.13 12.85
N ARG A 49 -14.28 -1.22 13.41
CA ARG A 49 -14.07 -1.54 14.83
C ARG A 49 -14.59 -0.44 15.74
N ALA A 50 -14.32 0.83 15.45
CA ALA A 50 -14.82 1.97 16.22
C ALA A 50 -16.36 2.05 16.18
N LYS A 51 -16.95 1.91 14.99
CA LYS A 51 -18.40 1.91 14.79
C LYS A 51 -19.13 0.78 15.54
N LYS A 52 -18.49 -0.38 15.70
CA LYS A 52 -19.01 -1.48 16.54
C LYS A 52 -18.95 -1.18 18.03
N ARG A 53 -18.03 -0.32 18.49
CA ARG A 53 -17.96 0.12 19.90
C ARG A 53 -19.09 1.10 20.21
N ASP A 54 -19.35 2.07 19.33
CA ASP A 54 -20.49 3.00 19.47
C ASP A 54 -21.84 2.27 19.51
N LYS A 55 -22.03 1.24 18.67
CA LYS A 55 -23.27 0.45 18.65
C LYS A 55 -23.46 -0.46 19.88
N ASN A 56 -22.39 -0.82 20.58
CA ASN A 56 -22.44 -1.70 21.76
C ASN A 56 -22.38 -0.92 23.08
N GLY A 57 -22.41 0.41 23.06
CA GLY A 57 -22.72 1.26 24.22
C GLY A 57 -21.70 1.24 25.36
N PHE A 58 -20.40 1.36 25.06
CA PHE A 58 -19.39 1.77 26.06
C PHE A 58 -18.89 3.19 25.76
#